data_AF-A0A1B7HH45-F1
#
_entry.id   AF-A0A1B7HH45-F1
#
_cell.length_a   1.000
_cell.length_b   1.000
_cell.length_c   1.000
_cell.angle_alpha   90.00
_cell.angle_beta   90.00
_cell.angle_gamma   90.00
#
_symmetry.space_group_name_H-M   'P 1'
#
loop_
_entity.id
_entity.type
_entity.pdbx_description
1 polymer ?
#
loop_
_entity_poly.entity_id
_entity_poly.type
_entity_poly.pdbx_seq_one_letter_code
_entity_poly.pdbx_strand_id
1 'polypeptide(L)'
;MIDGVKRGLEDAPNVAASTLTSTSEDRNGWSYVRGLDSFGYNYPLPALVSGPYLGGQGEKEAIYPIRYNDSENQPLTGANDYIIKLPSEPPVNAFWSITMYDAKTKMLVNNELNRYKVGTDTEGLVKGPDGSITVSLSHKKTYRPERKLVTCT
;
A
#
# COMPACT_ATOMS: atom_id res chain seq x y z
N MET A 1 -30.59 29.67 -2.28
CA MET A 1 -29.57 29.26 -1.27
C MET A 1 -29.45 27.74 -1.14
N ILE A 2 -30.54 26.98 -1.05
CA ILE A 2 -30.50 25.50 -0.89
C ILE A 2 -29.77 24.78 -2.04
N ASP A 3 -29.93 25.22 -3.29
CA ASP A 3 -29.30 24.54 -4.43
C ASP A 3 -27.77 24.64 -4.44
N GLY A 4 -27.21 25.72 -3.86
CA GLY A 4 -25.77 25.86 -3.70
C GLY A 4 -25.19 24.88 -2.69
N VAL A 5 -25.89 24.66 -1.58
CA VAL A 5 -25.50 23.68 -0.55
C VAL A 5 -25.60 22.26 -1.09
N LYS A 6 -26.64 21.94 -1.87
CA LYS A 6 -26.79 20.63 -2.51
C LYS A 6 -25.64 20.31 -3.46
N ARG A 7 -25.29 21.24 -4.35
CA ARG A 7 -24.13 21.06 -5.25
C ARG A 7 -22.82 20.90 -4.47
N GLY A 8 -22.62 21.70 -3.43
CA GLY A 8 -21.44 21.56 -2.58
C GLY A 8 -21.33 20.18 -1.93
N LEU A 9 -22.45 19.59 -1.51
CA LEU A 9 -22.49 18.23 -0.95
C LEU A 9 -22.15 17.16 -1.99
N GLU A 10 -22.58 17.34 -3.24
CA GLU A 10 -22.28 16.43 -4.35
C GLU A 10 -20.79 16.51 -4.78
N ASP A 11 -20.22 17.72 -4.81
CA ASP A 11 -18.86 17.96 -5.30
C ASP A 11 -17.77 17.69 -4.25
N ALA A 12 -18.05 17.95 -2.97
CA ALA A 12 -17.03 17.90 -1.91
C ALA A 12 -16.27 16.56 -1.81
N PRO A 13 -16.91 15.38 -1.92
CA PRO A 13 -16.19 14.11 -1.90
C PRO A 13 -15.21 13.96 -3.07
N ASN A 14 -15.56 14.48 -4.26
CA ASN A 14 -14.70 14.43 -5.43
C ASN A 14 -13.49 15.34 -5.26
N VAL A 15 -13.67 16.53 -4.66
CA VAL A 15 -12.57 17.43 -4.30
C VAL A 15 -11.61 16.75 -3.33
N ALA A 16 -12.12 16.14 -2.26
CA ALA A 16 -11.30 15.41 -1.30
C ALA A 16 -10.54 14.23 -1.94
N ALA A 17 -11.21 13.43 -2.77
CA ALA A 17 -10.60 12.29 -3.46
C ALA A 17 -9.51 12.74 -4.47
N SER A 18 -9.72 13.84 -5.17
CA SER A 18 -8.78 14.37 -6.17
C SER A 18 -7.40 14.71 -5.58
N THR A 19 -7.35 15.02 -4.28
CA THR A 19 -6.11 15.37 -3.59
C THR A 19 -5.13 14.21 -3.51
N LEU A 20 -5.59 12.96 -3.59
CA LEU A 20 -4.70 11.81 -3.73
C LEU A 20 -3.76 12.00 -4.92
N THR A 21 -4.27 12.40 -6.07
CA THR A 21 -3.48 12.56 -7.29
C THR A 21 -2.45 13.67 -7.16
N SER A 22 -2.80 14.80 -6.53
CA SER A 22 -1.89 15.94 -6.39
C SER A 22 -0.85 15.78 -5.28
N THR A 23 -1.15 14.95 -4.28
CA THR A 23 -0.31 14.77 -3.08
C THR A 23 0.51 13.48 -3.14
N SER A 24 0.16 12.56 -4.05
CA SER A 24 0.91 11.33 -4.25
C SER A 24 2.04 11.52 -5.25
N GLU A 25 3.17 10.91 -4.94
CA GLU A 25 4.30 10.78 -5.84
C GLU A 25 4.41 9.32 -6.30
N ASP A 26 4.43 9.06 -7.60
CA ASP A 26 4.74 7.72 -8.11
C ASP A 26 6.26 7.48 -8.09
N ARG A 27 6.67 6.38 -7.47
CA ARG A 27 8.06 5.92 -7.49
C ARG A 27 8.07 4.44 -7.86
N ASN A 28 8.45 4.16 -9.12
CA ASN A 28 8.51 2.81 -9.66
C ASN A 28 7.16 2.04 -9.56
N GLY A 29 6.04 2.73 -9.80
CA GLY A 29 4.69 2.17 -9.73
C GLY A 29 4.11 2.05 -8.32
N TRP A 30 4.80 2.59 -7.31
CA TRP A 30 4.29 2.73 -5.96
C TRP A 30 3.89 4.18 -5.72
N SER A 31 2.66 4.39 -5.28
CA SER A 31 2.11 5.70 -4.93
C SER A 31 2.46 6.04 -3.48
N TYR A 32 3.24 7.11 -3.28
CA TYR A 32 3.65 7.64 -2.00
C TYR A 32 2.83 8.88 -1.67
N VAL A 33 1.90 8.80 -0.72
CA VAL A 33 1.24 9.99 -0.18
C VAL A 33 2.20 10.73 0.75
N ARG A 34 2.34 12.03 0.56
CA ARG A 34 3.21 12.92 1.34
C ARG A 34 2.45 14.06 2.03
N GLY A 35 3.11 14.80 2.93
CA GLY A 35 2.56 16.01 3.57
C GLY A 35 1.54 15.77 4.68
N LEU A 36 1.48 14.56 5.22
CA LEU A 36 0.58 14.20 6.34
C LEU A 36 1.02 14.77 7.69
N ASP A 37 2.22 15.34 7.77
CA ASP A 37 2.76 16.10 8.91
C ASP A 37 2.61 17.62 8.76
N SER A 38 2.21 18.12 7.58
CA SER A 38 2.09 19.55 7.30
C SER A 38 1.08 19.83 6.18
N PHE A 39 -0.20 19.94 6.56
CA PHE A 39 -1.28 20.15 5.60
C PHE A 39 -1.27 21.54 4.94
N GLY A 40 -0.76 22.57 5.63
CA GLY A 40 -0.82 23.96 5.16
C GLY A 40 -2.25 24.36 4.76
N TYR A 41 -2.42 24.79 3.51
CA TYR A 41 -3.72 25.14 2.92
C TYR A 41 -4.38 23.99 2.14
N ASN A 42 -3.83 22.79 2.18
CA ASN A 42 -4.41 21.61 1.56
C ASN A 42 -5.51 21.02 2.47
N TYR A 43 -6.57 21.79 2.70
CA TYR A 43 -7.73 21.39 3.52
C TYR A 43 -8.47 20.14 3.03
N PRO A 44 -8.48 19.81 1.72
CA PRO A 44 -9.06 18.54 1.27
C PRO A 44 -8.28 17.30 1.75
N LEU A 45 -6.95 17.37 1.93
CA LEU A 45 -6.13 16.24 2.40
C LEU A 45 -6.53 15.72 3.79
N PRO A 46 -6.65 16.54 4.87
CA PRO A 46 -7.10 16.07 6.16
C PRO A 46 -8.54 15.54 6.13
N ALA A 47 -9.43 16.10 5.29
CA ALA A 47 -10.78 15.57 5.11
C ALA A 47 -10.78 14.16 4.48
N LEU A 48 -9.92 13.96 3.48
CA LEU A 48 -9.72 12.65 2.86
C LEU A 48 -9.11 11.63 3.84
N VAL A 49 -8.06 11.98 4.58
CA VAL A 49 -7.38 11.00 5.45
C VAL A 49 -8.10 10.73 6.77
N SER A 50 -9.07 11.56 7.14
CA SER A 50 -9.93 11.31 8.31
C SER A 50 -11.23 10.56 7.97
N GLY A 51 -11.60 10.48 6.68
CA GLY A 51 -12.79 9.76 6.22
C GLY A 51 -12.51 8.28 5.97
N PRO A 52 -12.16 7.87 4.74
CA PRO A 52 -11.84 6.47 4.40
C PRO A 52 -10.59 5.90 5.08
N TYR A 53 -9.76 6.72 5.72
CA TYR A 53 -8.56 6.28 6.43
C TYR A 53 -8.69 6.60 7.93
N LEU A 54 -7.95 5.87 8.78
CA LEU A 54 -8.00 6.01 10.24
C LEU A 54 -7.13 7.18 10.74
N GLY A 55 -7.04 8.26 9.97
CA GLY A 55 -5.98 9.26 10.08
C GLY A 55 -4.70 8.82 9.37
N GLY A 56 -3.72 9.72 9.31
CA GLY A 56 -2.42 9.47 8.71
C GLY A 56 -1.30 9.81 9.68
N GLN A 57 -0.21 9.06 9.64
CA GLN A 57 1.02 9.44 10.35
C GLN A 57 1.83 10.39 9.48
N GLY A 58 2.58 11.28 10.12
CA GLY A 58 3.60 12.07 9.44
C GLY A 58 4.69 11.19 8.85
N GLU A 59 5.32 11.63 7.76
CA GLU A 59 6.29 10.81 7.01
C GLU A 59 7.52 10.40 7.82
N LYS A 60 7.87 11.19 8.85
CA LYS A 60 8.95 10.86 9.78
C LYS A 60 8.63 9.68 10.68
N GLU A 61 7.35 9.39 10.89
CA GLU A 61 6.87 8.29 11.71
C GLU A 61 6.59 7.06 10.86
N ALA A 62 5.77 7.20 9.81
CA ALA A 62 5.47 6.11 8.89
C ALA A 62 5.07 6.60 7.50
N ILE A 63 5.43 5.82 6.49
CA ILE A 63 4.96 5.98 5.11
C ILE A 63 4.32 4.67 4.63
N TYR A 64 3.27 4.79 3.81
CA TYR A 64 2.51 3.64 3.31
C TYR A 64 2.41 3.69 1.78
N PRO A 65 3.46 3.29 1.05
CA PRO A 65 3.41 3.24 -0.40
C PRO A 65 2.43 2.15 -0.86
N ILE A 66 1.55 2.47 -1.81
CA ILE A 66 0.54 1.54 -2.32
C ILE A 66 0.80 1.27 -3.80
N ARG A 67 0.63 0.02 -4.23
CA ARG A 67 0.73 -0.39 -5.63
C ARG A 67 -0.49 -1.17 -6.05
N TYR A 68 -1.10 -0.75 -7.17
CA TYR A 68 -2.29 -1.39 -7.75
C TYR A 68 -2.01 -2.14 -9.05
N ASN A 69 -0.92 -1.79 -9.75
CA ASN A 69 -0.55 -2.37 -11.03
C ASN A 69 0.82 -3.05 -10.96
N ASP A 70 1.07 -4.05 -11.81
CA ASP A 70 2.38 -4.71 -11.93
C ASP A 70 3.39 -3.86 -12.72
N SER A 71 4.52 -4.46 -13.15
CA SER A 71 5.56 -3.78 -13.92
C SER A 71 5.18 -3.50 -15.37
N GLU A 72 4.15 -4.17 -15.89
CA GLU A 72 3.59 -3.98 -17.24
C GLU A 72 2.36 -3.06 -17.20
N ASN A 73 2.13 -2.41 -16.06
CA ASN A 73 1.02 -1.52 -15.78
C ASN A 73 -0.36 -2.19 -15.89
N GLN A 74 -0.43 -3.52 -15.72
CA GLN A 74 -1.69 -4.25 -15.62
C GLN A 74 -2.16 -4.30 -14.16
N PRO A 75 -3.48 -4.23 -13.89
CA PRO A 75 -4.00 -4.38 -12.53
C PRO A 75 -3.54 -5.68 -11.89
N LEU A 76 -3.11 -5.60 -10.62
CA LEU A 76 -2.77 -6.77 -9.84
C LEU A 76 -4.02 -7.63 -9.59
N THR A 77 -3.92 -8.92 -9.88
CA THR A 77 -5.01 -9.88 -9.63
C THR A 77 -4.49 -11.16 -8.99
N GLY A 78 -5.29 -11.79 -8.12
CA GLY A 78 -4.90 -13.07 -7.50
C GLY A 78 -4.73 -14.24 -8.48
N ALA A 79 -5.15 -14.09 -9.74
CA ALA A 79 -5.00 -15.11 -10.77
C ALA A 79 -3.54 -15.30 -11.22
N ASN A 80 -2.69 -14.30 -11.01
CA ASN A 80 -1.29 -14.30 -11.41
C ASN A 80 -0.35 -14.48 -10.22
N ASP A 81 0.88 -14.89 -10.53
CA ASP A 81 1.97 -14.99 -9.57
C ASP A 81 2.90 -13.79 -9.73
N TYR A 82 3.25 -13.12 -8.62
CA TYR A 82 4.10 -11.94 -8.63
C TYR A 82 5.33 -12.11 -7.74
N ILE A 83 6.37 -11.35 -8.05
CA ILE A 83 7.57 -11.24 -7.24
C ILE A 83 7.83 -9.78 -6.95
N ILE A 84 7.99 -9.46 -5.66
CA ILE A 84 8.55 -8.19 -5.21
C ILE A 84 10.01 -8.45 -4.86
N LYS A 85 10.92 -7.81 -5.59
CA LYS A 85 12.35 -7.83 -5.30
C LYS A 85 12.76 -6.50 -4.69
N LEU A 86 13.17 -6.54 -3.42
CA LEU A 86 13.81 -5.42 -2.75
C LEU A 86 15.32 -5.59 -2.90
N PRO A 87 16.07 -4.61 -3.45
CA PRO A 87 17.51 -4.74 -3.64
C PRO A 87 18.28 -4.81 -2.31
N SER A 88 17.70 -4.23 -1.26
CA SER A 88 18.15 -4.31 0.13
C SER A 88 16.93 -4.18 1.04
N GLU A 89 17.12 -4.29 2.35
CA GLU A 89 16.08 -3.86 3.29
C GLU A 89 15.71 -2.39 3.07
N PRO A 90 14.42 -2.04 3.19
CA PRO A 90 13.99 -0.65 3.28
C PRO A 90 14.75 0.09 4.40
N PRO A 91 15.27 1.30 4.14
CA PRO A 91 16.09 2.04 5.10
C PRO A 91 15.22 2.71 6.16
N VAL A 92 14.78 1.93 7.15
CA VAL A 92 13.90 2.38 8.24
C VAL A 92 14.56 2.15 9.60
N ASN A 93 14.23 3.01 10.58
CA ASN A 93 14.79 2.93 11.93
C ASN A 93 14.05 1.95 12.85
N ALA A 94 12.84 1.52 12.47
CA ALA A 94 12.00 0.64 13.27
C ALA A 94 11.73 -0.68 12.54
N PHE A 95 10.76 -0.70 11.62
CA PHE A 95 10.40 -1.89 10.87
C PHE A 95 9.81 -1.53 9.51
N TRP A 96 9.79 -2.52 8.61
CA TRP A 96 9.08 -2.45 7.35
C TRP A 96 8.18 -3.67 7.22
N SER A 97 7.12 -3.55 6.41
CA SER A 97 6.32 -4.69 6.00
C SER A 97 5.68 -4.46 4.63
N ILE A 98 5.35 -5.55 3.97
CA ILE A 98 4.50 -5.62 2.78
C ILE A 98 3.27 -6.41 3.20
N THR A 99 2.10 -5.82 3.01
CA THR A 99 0.79 -6.40 3.36
C THR A 99 -0.08 -6.39 2.13
N MET A 100 -0.83 -7.48 1.90
CA MET A 100 -1.73 -7.60 0.76
C MET A 100 -3.18 -7.40 1.20
N TYR A 101 -3.91 -6.58 0.46
CA TYR A 101 -5.32 -6.28 0.69
C TYR A 101 -6.14 -6.57 -0.56
N ASP A 102 -7.39 -6.96 -0.37
CA ASP A 102 -8.37 -6.98 -1.44
C ASP A 102 -8.72 -5.53 -1.84
N ALA A 103 -8.56 -5.22 -3.12
CA ALA A 103 -8.70 -3.86 -3.62
C ALA A 103 -10.14 -3.33 -3.55
N LYS A 104 -11.16 -4.19 -3.47
CA LYS A 104 -12.59 -3.80 -3.43
C LYS A 104 -13.04 -3.54 -2.00
N THR A 105 -12.77 -4.48 -1.11
CA THR A 105 -13.21 -4.48 0.29
C THR A 105 -12.25 -3.74 1.21
N LYS A 106 -11.00 -3.53 0.78
CA LYS A 106 -9.89 -2.97 1.58
C LYS A 106 -9.54 -3.81 2.81
N MET A 107 -9.97 -5.07 2.84
CA MET A 107 -9.68 -6.03 3.90
C MET A 107 -8.51 -6.94 3.55
N LEU A 108 -7.95 -7.59 4.56
CA LEU A 108 -6.94 -8.63 4.36
C LEU A 108 -7.49 -9.80 3.56
N VAL A 109 -6.66 -10.39 2.70
CA VAL A 109 -7.04 -11.56 1.89
C VAL A 109 -6.80 -12.83 2.69
N ASN A 110 -7.88 -13.53 3.03
CA ASN A 110 -7.81 -14.85 3.69
C ASN A 110 -6.93 -15.82 2.89
N ASN A 111 -6.14 -16.61 3.62
CA ASN A 111 -5.27 -17.61 3.03
C ASN A 111 -4.89 -18.71 4.03
N GLU A 112 -4.62 -19.92 3.52
CA GLU A 112 -4.33 -21.10 4.35
C GLU A 112 -3.07 -20.97 5.23
N LEU A 113 -2.13 -20.10 4.87
CA LEU A 113 -0.92 -19.88 5.67
C LEU A 113 -1.19 -19.02 6.91
N ASN A 114 -2.38 -18.41 7.01
CA ASN A 114 -2.69 -17.37 7.99
C ASN A 114 -1.60 -16.29 8.05
N ARG A 115 -0.99 -15.98 6.90
CA ARG A 115 0.05 -14.95 6.77
C ARG A 115 -0.45 -13.83 5.91
N TYR A 116 -0.48 -12.64 6.48
CA TYR A 116 -1.05 -11.45 5.85
C TYR A 116 -0.01 -10.36 5.55
N LYS A 117 1.18 -10.47 6.14
CA LYS A 117 2.31 -9.59 5.90
C LYS A 117 3.64 -10.35 5.81
N VAL A 118 4.62 -9.74 5.16
CA VAL A 118 6.04 -10.10 5.21
C VAL A 118 6.83 -8.85 5.55
N GLY A 119 7.81 -8.94 6.45
CA GLY A 119 8.52 -7.78 7.00
C GLY A 119 9.68 -8.16 7.91
N THR A 120 10.20 -7.16 8.62
CA THR A 120 11.32 -7.29 9.57
C THR A 120 11.13 -8.44 10.57
N ASP A 121 9.91 -8.70 11.00
CA ASP A 121 9.53 -9.71 12.00
C ASP A 121 9.11 -11.07 11.39
N THR A 122 9.29 -11.26 10.08
CA THR A 122 8.93 -12.52 9.43
C THR A 122 9.96 -13.62 9.72
N GLU A 123 9.52 -14.63 10.47
CA GLU A 123 10.36 -15.76 10.82
C GLU A 123 10.94 -16.47 9.58
N GLY A 124 12.26 -16.66 9.62
CA GLY A 124 13.05 -17.32 8.59
C GLY A 124 13.12 -16.56 7.27
N LEU A 125 12.87 -15.24 7.24
CA LEU A 125 13.06 -14.40 6.05
C LEU A 125 14.51 -14.55 5.56
N VAL A 126 14.68 -15.03 4.33
CA VAL A 126 16.00 -15.27 3.73
C VAL A 126 16.39 -14.04 2.90
N LYS A 127 17.61 -13.54 3.13
CA LYS A 127 18.23 -12.51 2.30
C LYS A 127 19.15 -13.16 1.28
N GLY A 128 19.20 -12.60 0.08
CA GLY A 128 20.19 -12.97 -0.94
C GLY A 128 21.61 -12.59 -0.51
N PRO A 129 22.65 -13.15 -1.16
CA PRO A 129 24.05 -12.81 -0.87
C PRO A 129 24.38 -11.32 -1.04
N ASP A 130 23.61 -10.63 -1.88
CA ASP A 130 23.67 -9.18 -2.15
C ASP A 130 22.85 -8.33 -1.16
N GLY A 131 22.24 -8.95 -0.15
CA GLY A 131 21.33 -8.30 0.78
C GLY A 131 19.89 -8.13 0.27
N SER A 132 19.59 -8.60 -0.95
CA SER A 132 18.26 -8.49 -1.54
C SER A 132 17.23 -9.37 -0.83
N ILE A 133 15.96 -8.96 -0.90
CA ILE A 133 14.83 -9.71 -0.36
C ILE A 133 13.86 -10.00 -1.49
N THR A 134 13.46 -11.26 -1.62
CA THR A 134 12.47 -11.69 -2.61
C THR A 134 11.20 -12.16 -1.91
N VAL A 135 10.10 -11.47 -2.16
CA VAL A 135 8.77 -11.83 -1.67
C VAL A 135 7.94 -12.33 -2.85
N SER A 136 7.35 -13.52 -2.70
CA SER A 136 6.44 -14.09 -3.70
C SER A 136 4.99 -13.88 -3.27
N LEU A 137 4.16 -13.43 -4.20
CA LEU A 137 2.71 -13.33 -4.03
C LEU A 137 2.08 -14.31 -5.00
N SER A 138 1.31 -15.27 -4.51
CA SER A 138 0.72 -16.32 -5.35
C SER A 138 -0.47 -16.97 -4.67
N HIS A 139 -1.54 -17.29 -5.39
CA HIS A 139 -2.61 -18.12 -4.81
C HIS A 139 -2.17 -19.59 -4.65
N LYS A 140 -1.11 -20.01 -5.34
CA LYS A 140 -0.61 -21.38 -5.28
C LYS A 140 0.32 -21.55 -4.09
N LYS A 141 0.16 -22.68 -3.41
CA LYS A 141 1.06 -23.13 -2.34
C LYS A 141 2.36 -23.66 -2.93
N THR A 142 3.20 -22.78 -3.44
CA THR A 142 4.52 -23.17 -3.96
C THR A 142 5.58 -22.87 -2.92
N TYR A 143 5.81 -23.80 -1.98
CA TYR A 143 6.88 -23.63 -0.99
C TYR A 143 8.25 -23.61 -1.69
N ARG A 144 8.97 -22.50 -1.56
CA ARG A 144 10.38 -22.36 -1.95
C ARG A 144 11.15 -21.82 -0.75
N PRO A 145 12.10 -22.58 -0.17
CA PRO A 145 12.79 -22.16 1.05
C PRO A 145 13.52 -20.81 0.92
N GLU A 146 13.92 -20.45 -0.30
CA GLU A 146 14.58 -19.19 -0.64
C GLU A 146 13.62 -18.00 -0.86
N ARG A 147 12.29 -18.19 -0.74
CA ARG A 147 11.28 -17.12 -0.94
C ARG A 147 10.20 -17.17 0.12
N LYS A 148 9.88 -16.03 0.73
CA LYS A 148 8.69 -15.95 1.59
C LYS A 148 7.47 -15.64 0.76
N LEU A 149 6.40 -16.40 1.01
CA LEU A 149 5.15 -16.33 0.28
C LEU A 149 4.09 -15.63 1.13
N VAL A 150 3.37 -14.71 0.50
CA VAL A 150 2.00 -14.35 0.89
C VAL A 150 1.08 -15.03 -0.10
N THR A 151 0.16 -15.86 0.40
CA THR A 151 -0.81 -16.56 -0.44
C THR A 151 -2.15 -15.85 -0.48
N CYS A 152 -2.89 -16.00 -1.57
CA CYS A 152 -4.32 -15.67 -1.66
C CYS A 152 -5.14 -16.94 -1.95
N THR A 153 -6.45 -16.86 -1.75
CA THR A 153 -7.42 -17.89 -2.17
C THR A 153 -8.27 -17.35 -3.31
#